data_AF-A0A154MNG1-F1
#
_entry.id   AF-A0A154MNG1-F1
#
_cell.length_a   1.000
_cell.length_b   1.000
_cell.length_c   1.000
_cell.angle_alpha   90.00
_cell.angle_beta   90.00
_cell.angle_gamma   90.00
#
_symmetry.space_group_name_H-M   'P 1'
#
loop_
_entity.id
_entity.type
_entity.pdbx_description
1 polymer ?
#
loop_
_entity_poly.entity_id
_entity_poly.type
_entity_poly.pdbx_seq_one_letter_code
_entity_poly.pdbx_strand_id
1 'polypeptide(L)'
;MGWLRHLLGDRVPADFDGSLDDGEHVVGSTAVEGGGYLLVTPLGLWIPAEAGPRRVGWHLVGKAAWSDGVLTLTESQETGTAGKAVLLADKAPVRFKLPRPGKVPLQLRQRVDGSVRERHRKDFGTGGAWFVERKIPGRDGTVLQVRPDPGTDVDLVKAIAEEAAEKLVKPRG
;
A
#
# COMPACT_ATOMS: atom_id res chain seq x y z
N MET A 1 2.84 -32.81 -0.28
CA MET A 1 2.81 -31.39 -0.73
C MET A 1 3.88 -30.52 -0.03
N GLY A 2 5.12 -31.01 0.17
CA GLY A 2 6.14 -30.30 0.99
C GLY A 2 7.39 -29.82 0.24
N TRP A 3 7.66 -30.33 -0.96
CA TRP A 3 8.92 -30.07 -1.67
C TRP A 3 9.01 -28.71 -2.38
N LEU A 4 7.87 -28.08 -2.72
CA LEU A 4 7.85 -26.74 -3.35
C LEU A 4 8.14 -25.62 -2.33
N ARG A 5 7.80 -25.80 -1.05
CA ARG A 5 8.16 -24.83 0.02
C ARG A 5 9.67 -24.75 0.23
N HIS A 6 10.37 -25.87 0.09
CA HIS A 6 11.81 -25.93 0.33
C HIS A 6 12.66 -25.28 -0.78
N LEU A 7 12.16 -25.26 -2.03
CA LEU A 7 12.80 -24.56 -3.15
C LEU A 7 12.50 -23.05 -3.17
N LEU A 8 11.42 -22.61 -2.53
CA LEU A 8 11.05 -21.20 -2.41
C LEU A 8 11.57 -20.54 -1.12
N GLY A 9 12.04 -21.36 -0.17
CA GLY A 9 12.46 -20.97 1.17
C GLY A 9 11.28 -20.42 1.96
N ASP A 10 11.05 -20.90 3.18
CA ASP A 10 10.33 -20.08 4.15
C ASP A 10 11.21 -18.83 4.37
N ARG A 11 10.96 -17.77 3.59
CA ARG A 11 11.63 -16.46 3.68
C ARG A 11 11.18 -15.67 4.90
N VAL A 12 10.35 -16.29 5.73
CA VAL A 12 9.94 -15.79 7.03
C VAL A 12 11.13 -15.99 7.98
N PRO A 13 11.69 -14.91 8.54
CA PRO A 13 12.70 -15.01 9.59
C PRO A 13 12.18 -15.83 10.76
N ALA A 14 13.04 -16.64 11.39
CA ALA A 14 12.63 -17.58 12.44
C ALA A 14 12.10 -16.88 13.71
N ASP A 15 12.52 -15.63 13.92
CA ASP A 15 12.15 -14.73 15.01
C ASP A 15 11.05 -13.73 14.61
N PHE A 16 10.40 -13.92 13.47
CA PHE A 16 9.23 -13.13 13.11
C PHE A 16 8.03 -13.54 13.98
N ASP A 17 7.48 -12.57 14.72
CA ASP A 17 6.44 -12.72 15.72
C ASP A 17 5.03 -12.33 15.22
N GLY A 18 4.88 -12.00 13.93
CA GLY A 18 3.59 -11.77 13.30
C GLY A 18 2.93 -13.05 12.78
N SER A 19 1.61 -13.00 12.57
CA SER A 19 0.84 -14.10 11.96
C SER A 19 0.48 -13.77 10.52
N LEU A 20 0.96 -14.58 9.57
CA LEU A 20 0.54 -14.49 8.16
C LEU A 20 -0.87 -15.05 8.01
N ASP A 21 -1.65 -14.52 7.07
CA ASP A 21 -2.96 -15.09 6.73
C ASP A 21 -2.80 -16.46 6.05
N ASP A 22 -3.86 -17.27 6.05
CA ASP A 22 -3.88 -18.55 5.35
C ASP A 22 -3.51 -18.39 3.87
N GLY A 23 -2.48 -19.11 3.42
CA GLY A 23 -1.97 -19.06 2.05
C GLY A 23 -1.12 -17.82 1.71
N GLU A 24 -0.97 -16.87 2.64
CA GLU A 24 0.00 -15.79 2.51
C GLU A 24 1.42 -16.34 2.64
N HIS A 25 2.31 -15.90 1.75
CA HIS A 25 3.70 -16.33 1.74
C HIS A 25 4.63 -15.13 1.52
N VAL A 26 5.81 -15.20 2.12
CA VAL A 26 6.83 -14.15 1.99
C VAL A 26 7.60 -14.35 0.69
N VAL A 27 7.60 -13.31 -0.16
CA VAL A 27 8.39 -13.26 -1.39
C VAL A 27 9.69 -12.49 -1.21
N GLY A 28 9.88 -11.76 -0.12
CA GLY A 28 11.14 -11.10 0.20
C GLY A 28 11.14 -10.58 1.62
N SER A 29 12.33 -10.56 2.24
CA SER A 29 12.50 -10.11 3.61
C SER A 29 13.82 -9.38 3.77
N THR A 30 13.86 -8.44 4.72
CA THR A 30 15.08 -7.76 5.14
C THR A 30 14.94 -7.30 6.59
N ALA A 31 16.02 -7.38 7.35
CA ALA A 31 16.07 -6.92 8.74
C ALA A 31 16.11 -5.39 8.81
N VAL A 32 15.41 -4.83 9.79
CA VAL A 32 15.43 -3.40 10.10
C VAL A 32 16.46 -3.15 11.21
N GLU A 33 17.31 -2.14 11.04
CA GLU A 33 18.19 -1.68 12.12
C GLU A 33 17.33 -1.18 13.29
N GLY A 34 17.58 -1.72 14.49
CA GLY A 34 16.74 -1.47 15.66
C GLY A 34 15.69 -2.54 15.93
N GLY A 35 15.55 -3.55 15.06
CA GLY A 35 14.76 -4.76 15.30
C GLY A 35 13.59 -4.94 14.33
N GLY A 36 13.15 -6.20 14.21
CA GLY A 36 12.08 -6.61 13.33
C GLY A 36 12.48 -6.66 11.85
N TYR A 37 11.49 -6.87 11.00
CA TYR A 37 11.67 -7.15 9.58
C TYR A 37 10.67 -6.41 8.70
N LEU A 38 11.10 -6.06 7.49
CA LEU A 38 10.18 -5.81 6.39
C LEU A 38 9.96 -7.12 5.64
N LEU A 39 8.71 -7.54 5.50
CA LEU A 39 8.34 -8.71 4.69
C LEU A 39 7.42 -8.28 3.55
N VAL A 40 7.77 -8.67 2.33
CA VAL A 40 6.95 -8.45 1.14
C VAL A 40 6.13 -9.71 0.89
N THR A 41 4.81 -9.58 0.80
CA THR A 41 3.90 -10.68 0.49
C THR A 41 2.98 -10.30 -0.68
N PRO A 42 2.19 -11.24 -1.23
CA PRO A 42 1.13 -10.89 -2.16
C PRO A 42 0.07 -9.95 -1.61
N LEU A 43 -0.18 -9.98 -0.29
CA LEU A 43 -1.27 -9.23 0.35
C LEU A 43 -0.82 -7.84 0.81
N GLY A 44 0.44 -7.67 1.18
CA GLY A 44 0.95 -6.37 1.62
C GLY A 44 2.43 -6.36 2.00
N LEU A 45 2.83 -5.23 2.59
CA LEU A 45 4.12 -5.05 3.24
C LEU A 45 3.94 -5.21 4.75
N TRP A 46 4.56 -6.22 5.35
CA TRP A 46 4.69 -6.29 6.79
C TRP A 46 5.80 -5.35 7.25
N ILE A 47 5.51 -4.58 8.30
CA ILE A 47 6.42 -3.64 8.92
C ILE A 47 6.46 -3.83 10.44
N PRO A 48 7.57 -3.53 11.11
CA PRO A 48 7.60 -3.43 12.57
C PRO A 48 6.68 -2.28 13.05
N ALA A 49 5.98 -2.50 14.14
CA ALA A 49 5.21 -1.47 14.85
C ALA A 49 5.25 -1.73 16.36
N GLU A 50 4.81 -0.75 17.15
CA GLU A 50 4.89 -0.78 18.62
C GLU A 50 4.16 -1.98 19.24
N ALA A 51 2.97 -2.32 18.71
CA ALA A 51 2.17 -3.46 19.16
C ALA A 51 2.57 -4.80 18.51
N GLY A 52 3.74 -4.86 17.87
CA GLY A 52 4.19 -5.99 17.06
C GLY A 52 4.07 -5.75 15.55
N PRO A 53 4.57 -6.67 14.71
CA PRO A 53 4.53 -6.50 13.27
C PRO A 53 3.10 -6.42 12.74
N ARG A 54 2.89 -5.59 11.73
CA ARG A 54 1.58 -5.46 11.07
C ARG A 54 1.72 -5.33 9.57
N ARG A 55 0.68 -5.71 8.86
CA ARG A 55 0.61 -5.62 7.40
C ARG A 55 -0.01 -4.30 6.95
N VAL A 56 0.67 -3.64 6.02
CA VAL A 56 0.15 -2.54 5.21
C VAL A 56 -0.29 -3.11 3.87
N GLY A 57 -1.58 -3.04 3.55
CA GLY A 57 -2.08 -3.46 2.24
C GLY A 57 -1.46 -2.63 1.11
N TRP A 58 -1.21 -3.23 -0.05
CA TRP A 58 -0.58 -2.52 -1.17
C TRP A 58 -1.35 -1.28 -1.63
N HIS A 59 -2.68 -1.30 -1.48
CA HIS A 59 -3.57 -0.17 -1.78
C HIS A 59 -3.49 0.97 -0.75
N LEU A 60 -2.84 0.76 0.40
CA LEU A 60 -2.61 1.77 1.44
C LEU A 60 -1.15 2.24 1.49
N VAL A 61 -0.29 1.75 0.59
CA VAL A 61 1.03 2.36 0.38
C VAL A 61 0.85 3.62 -0.46
N GLY A 62 0.75 4.77 0.21
CA GLY A 62 0.58 6.09 -0.41
C GLY A 62 1.86 6.56 -1.09
N LYS A 63 3.00 6.44 -0.41
CA LYS A 63 4.33 6.72 -0.95
C LYS A 63 5.38 5.83 -0.29
N ALA A 64 6.34 5.36 -1.09
CA ALA A 64 7.54 4.74 -0.62
C ALA A 64 8.74 5.39 -1.31
N ALA A 65 9.67 5.92 -0.53
CA ALA A 65 10.89 6.55 -1.01
C ALA A 65 12.11 5.86 -0.43
N TRP A 66 13.14 5.68 -1.24
CA TRP A 66 14.40 5.08 -0.82
C TRP A 66 15.53 6.08 -0.96
N SER A 67 16.32 6.27 0.09
CA SER A 67 17.56 7.06 0.06
C SER A 67 18.51 6.53 1.11
N ASP A 68 19.79 6.38 0.77
CA ASP A 68 20.88 6.07 1.71
C ASP A 68 20.61 4.87 2.63
N GLY A 69 20.04 3.79 2.07
CA GLY A 69 19.69 2.59 2.83
C GLY A 69 18.48 2.74 3.74
N VAL A 70 17.70 3.82 3.60
CA VAL A 70 16.49 4.08 4.38
C VAL A 70 15.25 4.03 3.49
N LEU A 71 14.28 3.20 3.88
CA LEU A 71 12.91 3.28 3.37
C LEU A 71 12.14 4.31 4.17
N THR A 72 11.62 5.34 3.52
CA THR A 72 10.59 6.23 4.07
C THR A 72 9.24 5.83 3.50
N LEU A 73 8.35 5.35 4.37
CA LEU A 73 7.01 4.90 4.02
C LEU A 73 5.98 5.91 4.52
N THR A 74 5.16 6.41 3.60
CA THR A 74 3.94 7.15 3.92
C THR A 74 2.77 6.23 3.63
N GLU A 75 2.10 5.79 4.69
CA GLU A 75 0.86 5.04 4.57
C GLU A 75 -0.29 6.00 4.32
N SER A 76 -1.26 5.55 3.54
CA SER A 76 -2.56 6.18 3.49
C SER A 76 -3.49 5.50 4.50
N GLN A 77 -4.42 6.26 5.06
CA GLN A 77 -5.49 5.77 5.91
C GLN A 77 -6.83 6.12 5.29
N GLU A 78 -7.78 5.19 5.38
CA GLU A 78 -9.16 5.44 4.97
C GLU A 78 -9.82 6.35 6.01
N THR A 79 -10.35 7.48 5.56
CA THR A 79 -11.02 8.48 6.42
C THR A 79 -12.52 8.52 6.20
N GLY A 80 -13.03 7.81 5.19
CA GLY A 80 -14.44 7.69 4.88
C GLY A 80 -14.67 7.26 3.44
N THR A 81 -15.89 7.47 2.96
CA THR A 81 -16.32 7.12 1.61
C THR A 81 -17.09 8.27 0.96
N ALA A 82 -17.11 8.30 -0.37
CA ALA A 82 -18.00 9.13 -1.19
C ALA A 82 -18.61 8.23 -2.27
N GLY A 83 -19.86 7.82 -2.09
CA GLY A 83 -20.44 6.70 -2.83
C GLY A 83 -19.56 5.44 -2.69
N LYS A 84 -19.08 4.91 -3.81
CA LYS A 84 -18.17 3.75 -3.86
C LYS A 84 -16.68 4.12 -3.82
N ALA A 85 -16.34 5.41 -3.85
CA ALA A 85 -14.97 5.85 -3.67
C ALA A 85 -14.58 5.82 -2.20
N VAL A 86 -13.31 5.50 -1.93
CA VAL A 86 -12.69 5.56 -0.61
C VAL A 86 -11.89 6.84 -0.49
N LEU A 87 -12.13 7.61 0.58
CA LEU A 87 -11.39 8.83 0.88
C LEU A 87 -10.17 8.48 1.73
N LEU A 88 -9.02 9.04 1.35
CA LEU A 88 -7.74 8.80 1.99
C LEU A 88 -7.15 10.08 2.57
N ALA A 89 -6.40 9.91 3.66
CA ALA A 89 -5.42 10.87 4.14
C ALA A 89 -4.06 10.20 4.32
N ASP A 90 -2.98 10.95 4.22
CA ASP A 90 -1.64 10.42 4.48
C ASP A 90 -1.36 10.42 5.99
N LYS A 91 -0.85 9.31 6.51
CA LYS A 91 -0.27 9.21 7.85
C LYS A 91 1.10 9.89 7.87
N ALA A 92 1.58 10.18 9.08
CA ALA A 92 2.95 10.62 9.28
C ALA A 92 3.95 9.59 8.66
N PRO A 93 4.96 10.03 7.89
CA PRO A 93 5.94 9.11 7.32
C PRO A 93 6.75 8.39 8.40
N VAL A 94 6.93 7.08 8.24
CA VAL A 94 7.80 6.25 9.08
C VAL A 94 9.06 5.85 8.32
N ARG A 95 10.17 5.63 9.03
CA ARG A 95 11.49 5.39 8.44
C ARG A 95 12.07 4.07 8.93
N PHE A 96 12.55 3.25 8.00
CA PHE A 96 13.19 1.97 8.28
C PHE A 96 14.59 1.99 7.68
N LYS A 97 15.62 1.86 8.53
CA LYS A 97 17.01 1.70 8.09
C LYS A 97 17.27 0.24 7.77
N LEU A 98 17.83 -0.02 6.60
CA LEU A 98 17.89 -1.34 5.98
C LEU A 98 19.32 -1.58 5.47
N PRO A 99 20.24 -2.06 6.34
CA PRO A 99 21.66 -2.21 6.00
C PRO A 99 21.91 -3.16 4.82
N ARG A 100 21.03 -4.16 4.64
CA ARG A 100 21.11 -5.17 3.59
C ARG A 100 19.72 -5.38 2.96
N PRO A 101 19.27 -4.47 2.10
CA PRO A 101 17.89 -4.46 1.61
C PRO A 101 17.61 -5.53 0.54
N GLY A 102 18.66 -6.06 -0.09
CA GLY A 102 18.54 -7.09 -1.13
C GLY A 102 17.56 -6.69 -2.23
N LYS A 103 16.59 -7.56 -2.53
CA LYS A 103 15.57 -7.33 -3.59
C LYS A 103 14.32 -6.61 -3.08
N VAL A 104 14.21 -6.33 -1.78
CA VAL A 104 13.00 -5.73 -1.18
C VAL A 104 12.60 -4.41 -1.84
N PRO A 105 13.52 -3.46 -2.15
CA PRO A 105 13.12 -2.22 -2.82
C PRO A 105 12.45 -2.45 -4.18
N LEU A 106 12.99 -3.37 -4.99
CA LEU A 106 12.43 -3.71 -6.29
C LEU A 106 11.07 -4.40 -6.15
N GLN A 107 10.95 -5.34 -5.21
CA GLN A 107 9.71 -6.09 -4.99
C GLN A 107 8.60 -5.20 -4.46
N LEU A 108 8.91 -4.30 -3.51
CA LEU A 108 7.95 -3.30 -3.02
C LEU A 108 7.44 -2.44 -4.18
N ARG A 109 8.35 -1.89 -4.99
CA ARG A 109 7.97 -1.07 -6.15
C ARG A 109 7.06 -1.84 -7.10
N GLN A 110 7.43 -3.06 -7.48
CA GLN A 110 6.63 -3.92 -8.37
C GLN A 110 5.21 -4.16 -7.83
N ARG A 111 5.08 -4.37 -6.51
CA ARG A 111 3.78 -4.59 -5.87
C ARG A 111 2.92 -3.33 -5.81
N VAL A 112 3.51 -2.20 -5.45
CA VAL A 112 2.82 -0.91 -5.41
C VAL A 112 2.37 -0.51 -6.81
N ASP A 113 3.27 -0.55 -7.79
CA ASP A 113 2.96 -0.22 -9.19
C ASP A 113 1.88 -1.18 -9.74
N GLY A 114 2.00 -2.49 -9.46
CA GLY A 114 1.01 -3.49 -9.89
C GLY A 114 -0.37 -3.36 -9.22
N SER A 115 -0.46 -2.66 -8.10
CA SER A 115 -1.75 -2.37 -7.44
C SER A 115 -2.50 -1.22 -8.10
N VAL A 116 -1.82 -0.35 -8.87
CA VAL A 116 -2.43 0.83 -9.50
C VAL A 116 -2.88 0.48 -10.90
N ARG A 117 -4.18 0.65 -11.19
CA ARG A 117 -4.73 0.48 -12.54
C ARG A 117 -4.64 1.77 -13.34
N GLU A 118 -5.03 2.87 -12.72
CA GLU A 118 -5.04 4.21 -13.29
C GLU A 118 -4.81 5.24 -12.18
N ARG A 119 -4.17 6.36 -12.50
CA ARG A 119 -4.02 7.48 -11.57
C ARG A 119 -4.08 8.80 -12.31
N HIS A 120 -4.74 9.78 -11.73
CA HIS A 120 -4.70 11.15 -12.20
C HIS A 120 -4.80 12.10 -11.01
N ARG A 121 -4.12 13.25 -11.12
CA ARG A 121 -4.31 14.36 -10.19
C ARG A 121 -5.24 15.37 -10.83
N LYS A 122 -6.27 15.81 -10.13
CA LYS A 122 -7.16 16.88 -10.54
C LYS A 122 -6.87 18.12 -9.72
N ASP A 123 -6.65 19.23 -10.40
CA ASP A 123 -6.46 20.55 -9.79
C ASP A 123 -7.81 21.28 -9.71
N PHE A 124 -8.03 22.03 -8.63
CA PHE A 124 -9.26 22.78 -8.34
C PHE A 124 -9.00 24.29 -8.19
N GLY A 125 -7.82 24.77 -8.59
CA GLY A 125 -7.36 26.16 -8.48
C GLY A 125 -6.84 26.54 -7.09
N THR A 126 -7.57 26.16 -6.03
CA THR A 126 -7.20 26.41 -4.62
C THR A 126 -6.59 25.19 -3.93
N GLY A 127 -6.53 24.06 -4.63
CA GLY A 127 -6.05 22.78 -4.12
C GLY A 127 -6.12 21.70 -5.20
N GLY A 128 -5.98 20.44 -4.81
CA GLY A 128 -6.03 19.32 -5.74
C GLY A 128 -6.30 18.01 -5.04
N ALA A 129 -6.58 16.96 -5.81
CA ALA A 129 -6.71 15.62 -5.27
C ALA A 129 -6.16 14.58 -6.25
N TRP A 130 -5.59 13.52 -5.69
CA TRP A 130 -5.24 12.33 -6.43
C TRP A 130 -6.42 11.38 -6.46
N PHE A 131 -6.78 10.93 -7.65
CA PHE A 131 -7.75 9.87 -7.90
C PHE A 131 -6.97 8.67 -8.43
N VAL A 132 -7.04 7.56 -7.70
CA VAL A 132 -6.24 6.38 -7.98
C VAL A 132 -7.15 5.17 -7.98
N GLU A 133 -7.27 4.51 -9.12
CA GLU A 133 -7.97 3.23 -9.24
C GLU A 133 -7.01 2.12 -8.83
N ARG A 134 -7.35 1.36 -7.79
CA ARG A 134 -6.48 0.32 -7.24
C ARG A 134 -7.12 -1.06 -7.18
N LYS A 135 -6.30 -2.08 -7.44
CA LYS A 135 -6.58 -3.48 -7.12
C LYS A 135 -6.31 -3.73 -5.65
N ILE A 136 -7.22 -4.44 -4.99
CA ILE A 136 -7.05 -4.90 -3.62
C ILE A 136 -6.89 -6.42 -3.65
N PRO A 137 -5.77 -6.99 -3.15
CA PRO A 137 -5.62 -8.43 -3.06
C PRO A 137 -6.83 -9.09 -2.38
N GLY A 138 -7.35 -10.16 -2.99
CA GLY A 138 -8.52 -10.88 -2.49
C GLY A 138 -9.87 -10.23 -2.77
N ARG A 139 -9.92 -9.12 -3.52
CA ARG A 139 -11.18 -8.51 -3.99
C ARG A 139 -11.23 -8.46 -5.51
N ASP A 140 -12.40 -8.74 -6.07
CA ASP A 140 -12.63 -8.61 -7.50
C ASP A 140 -12.75 -7.14 -7.91
N GLY A 141 -12.25 -6.83 -9.10
CA GLY A 141 -12.30 -5.49 -9.66
C GLY A 141 -11.30 -4.51 -9.03
N THR A 142 -11.68 -3.24 -9.06
CA THR A 142 -10.87 -2.12 -8.57
C THR A 142 -11.70 -1.19 -7.71
N VAL A 143 -11.03 -0.45 -6.84
CA VAL A 143 -11.61 0.57 -5.98
C VAL A 143 -11.02 1.92 -6.36
N LEU A 144 -11.87 2.93 -6.50
CA LEU A 144 -11.42 4.32 -6.62
C LEU A 144 -11.05 4.85 -5.24
N GLN A 145 -9.78 5.18 -5.05
CA GLN A 145 -9.29 5.87 -3.88
C GLN A 145 -9.01 7.32 -4.21
N VAL A 146 -9.39 8.23 -3.32
CA VAL A 146 -9.23 9.67 -3.52
C VAL A 146 -8.52 10.28 -2.33
N ARG A 147 -7.39 10.96 -2.59
CA ARG A 147 -6.60 11.64 -1.58
C ARG A 147 -6.54 13.13 -1.88
N PRO A 148 -7.27 13.98 -1.13
CA PRO A 148 -7.10 15.42 -1.20
C PRO A 148 -5.66 15.83 -0.86
N ASP A 149 -5.10 16.79 -1.59
CA ASP A 149 -3.88 17.47 -1.19
C ASP A 149 -4.19 18.40 0.00
N PRO A 150 -3.22 18.69 0.88
CA PRO A 150 -3.42 19.56 2.04
C PRO A 150 -4.05 20.92 1.67
N GLY A 151 -5.04 21.35 2.43
CA GLY A 151 -5.75 22.63 2.20
C GLY A 151 -6.88 22.56 1.15
N THR A 152 -7.09 21.42 0.50
CA THR A 152 -8.18 21.25 -0.48
C THR A 152 -9.54 21.11 0.22
N ASP A 153 -10.58 21.72 -0.35
CA ASP A 153 -11.98 21.52 0.08
C ASP A 153 -12.39 20.05 -0.09
N VAL A 154 -12.56 19.37 1.04
CA VAL A 154 -12.85 17.93 1.08
C VAL A 154 -14.26 17.62 0.57
N ASP A 155 -15.22 18.51 0.76
CA ASP A 155 -16.60 18.24 0.34
C ASP A 155 -16.76 18.37 -1.18
N LEU A 156 -16.07 19.32 -1.80
CA LEU A 156 -15.91 19.37 -3.25
C LEU A 156 -15.27 18.08 -3.80
N VAL A 157 -14.21 17.59 -3.15
CA VAL A 157 -13.53 16.36 -3.58
C VAL A 157 -14.45 15.15 -3.45
N LYS A 158 -15.23 15.04 -2.37
CA LYS A 158 -16.22 13.96 -2.18
C LYS A 158 -17.26 13.96 -3.29
N ALA A 159 -17.85 15.12 -3.62
CA ALA A 159 -18.85 15.21 -4.69
C ALA A 159 -18.30 14.72 -6.05
N ILE A 160 -17.07 15.10 -6.38
CA ILE A 160 -16.41 14.65 -7.62
C ILE A 160 -16.04 13.16 -7.57
N ALA A 161 -15.62 12.66 -6.40
CA ALA A 161 -15.27 11.26 -6.20
C ALA A 161 -16.48 10.33 -6.36
N GLU A 162 -17.64 10.75 -5.85
CA GLU A 162 -18.89 10.02 -6.00
C GLU A 162 -19.28 9.89 -7.48
N GLU A 163 -19.31 11.00 -8.23
CA GLU A 163 -19.59 10.99 -9.66
C GLU A 163 -18.58 10.13 -10.46
N ALA A 164 -17.30 10.22 -10.12
CA ALA A 164 -16.25 9.44 -10.77
C ALA A 164 -16.41 7.94 -10.49
N ALA A 165 -16.76 7.55 -9.26
CA ALA A 165 -16.96 6.15 -8.90
C ALA A 165 -18.18 5.55 -9.62
N GLU A 166 -19.26 6.30 -9.80
CA GLU A 166 -20.41 5.85 -10.59
C GLU A 166 -20.05 5.55 -12.05
N LYS A 167 -19.19 6.37 -12.65
CA LYS A 167 -18.71 6.18 -14.03
C LYS A 167 -17.82 4.95 -14.18
N LEU A 168 -17.03 4.60 -13.15
CA LEU A 168 -16.20 3.38 -13.18
C LEU A 168 -17.01 2.08 -13.13
N VAL A 169 -18.20 2.11 -12.54
CA VAL A 169 -19.11 0.95 -12.46
C VAL A 169 -19.77 0.66 -13.81
N LYS A 170 -19.92 1.67 -14.67
CA LYS A 170 -20.43 1.50 -16.03
C LYS A 170 -19.28 0.97 -16.89
N PRO A 171 -19.44 -0.13 -17.64
CA PRO A 171 -18.38 -0.61 -18.51
C PRO A 171 -17.95 0.52 -19.45
N ARG A 172 -16.65 0.76 -19.55
CA ARG A 172 -16.09 1.64 -20.58
C ARG A 172 -16.45 0.98 -21.92
N GLY A 173 -17.47 1.52 -22.58
CA GLY A 173 -17.95 1.07 -23.90
C GLY A 173 -16.92 1.22 -24.99
#